data_AF-A0A536VIT0-F1
#
_entry.id   AF-A0A536VIT0-F1
#
_cell.length_a   1.000
_cell.length_b   1.000
_cell.length_c   1.000
_cell.angle_alpha   90.00
_cell.angle_beta   90.00
_cell.angle_gamma   90.00
#
_symmetry.space_group_name_H-M   'P 1'
#
loop_
_entity.id
_entity.type
_entity.pdbx_description
1 polymer ?
#
loop_
_entity_poly.entity_id
_entity_poly.type
_entity_poly.pdbx_seq_one_letter_code
_entity_poly.pdbx_strand_id
1 'polypeptide(L)' 'MDSYFVDSSNKKKYLVVKDSSGQPLAGSHGGSGSIKIGAGQTITTWAKYPAPPESVQKVTLYIPGVAPFEDIPISR' A
#
# COMPACT_ATOMS: atom_id res chain seq x y z
N MET A 1 1.45 -7.16 4.70
CA MET A 1 0.44 -6.09 4.64
C MET A 1 -0.32 -6.28 3.33
N ASP A 2 -1.64 -6.45 3.38
CA ASP A 2 -2.47 -6.76 2.20
C ASP A 2 -2.99 -5.49 1.50
N SER A 3 -2.18 -4.42 1.54
CA SER A 3 -2.51 -3.19 0.85
C SER A 3 -2.28 -3.33 -0.66
N TYR A 4 -2.94 -2.47 -1.41
CA TYR A 4 -2.73 -2.36 -2.84
C TYR A 4 -3.05 -0.93 -3.27
N PHE A 5 -2.45 -0.48 -4.36
CA PHE A 5 -2.93 0.73 -5.01
C PHE A 5 -3.59 0.40 -6.34
N VAL A 6 -4.48 1.29 -6.77
CA VAL A 6 -5.17 1.22 -8.04
C VAL A 6 -4.79 2.45 -8.85
N ASP A 7 -4.31 2.21 -10.06
CA ASP A 7 -4.29 3.18 -11.14
C ASP A 7 -5.66 3.13 -11.82
N SER A 8 -6.51 4.10 -11.48
CA SER A 8 -7.88 4.17 -11.97
C SER A 8 -7.94 4.48 -13.47
N SER A 9 -6.97 5.24 -13.99
CA SER A 9 -6.90 5.61 -15.41
C SER A 9 -6.71 4.38 -16.29
N ASN A 10 -5.82 3.47 -15.89
CA ASN A 10 -5.57 2.23 -16.63
C ASN A 10 -6.30 1.02 -16.05
N LYS A 11 -7.20 1.21 -15.07
CA LYS A 11 -7.99 0.16 -14.40
C LYS A 11 -7.14 -0.99 -13.88
N LYS A 12 -5.97 -0.68 -13.30
CA LYS A 12 -4.97 -1.67 -12.91
C LYS A 12 -4.69 -1.64 -11.42
N LYS A 13 -4.69 -2.83 -10.81
CA LYS A 13 -4.36 -3.06 -9.39
C LYS A 13 -2.90 -3.48 -9.24
N TYR A 14 -2.21 -2.89 -8.28
CA TYR A 14 -0.82 -3.17 -7.95
C TYR A 14 -0.71 -3.67 -6.51
N LEU A 15 -0.21 -4.89 -6.35
CA LEU A 15 -0.02 -5.54 -5.05
C LEU A 15 1.36 -5.22 -4.47
N VAL A 16 1.50 -5.33 -3.15
CA VAL A 16 2.80 -5.26 -2.48
C VAL A 16 3.74 -6.32 -3.05
N VAL A 17 4.98 -5.92 -3.37
CA VAL A 17 6.00 -6.85 -3.85
C VAL A 17 6.41 -7.82 -2.74
N LYS A 18 6.75 -9.05 -3.11
CA LYS A 18 7.22 -10.09 -2.19
C LYS A 18 8.67 -10.42 -2.44
N ASP A 19 9.39 -10.81 -1.40
CA ASP A 19 10.73 -11.37 -1.52
C ASP A 19 10.72 -12.82 -2.03
N SER A 20 11.91 -13.41 -2.18
CA SER A 20 12.08 -14.80 -2.63
C SER A 20 11.45 -15.84 -1.70
N SER A 21 11.20 -15.49 -0.44
CA SER A 21 10.54 -16.34 0.56
C SER A 21 9.03 -16.09 0.64
N GLY A 22 8.48 -15.25 -0.25
CA GLY A 22 7.06 -14.91 -0.30
C GLY A 22 6.62 -13.89 0.75
N GLN A 23 7.53 -13.29 1.51
CA GLN A 23 7.21 -12.27 2.49
C GLN A 23 7.01 -10.90 1.81
N PRO A 24 5.98 -10.13 2.18
CA PRO A 24 5.77 -8.81 1.61
C PRO A 24 6.89 -7.84 2.02
N LEU A 25 7.43 -7.08 1.06
CA LEU A 25 8.34 -5.98 1.34
C LEU A 25 7.55 -4.77 1.84
N ALA A 26 7.26 -4.77 3.14
CA ALA A 26 6.51 -3.75 3.84
C ALA A 26 6.92 -3.69 5.32
N GLY A 27 6.48 -2.63 6.02
CA GLY A 27 6.60 -2.56 7.47
C GLY A 27 5.90 -3.73 8.16
N SER A 28 6.57 -4.32 9.14
CA SER A 28 6.03 -5.40 9.97
C SER A 28 5.52 -4.84 11.29
N HIS A 29 4.27 -5.15 11.64
CA HIS A 29 3.55 -4.58 12.79
C HIS A 29 3.08 -5.66 13.79
N GLY A 30 3.87 -6.73 13.97
CA GLY A 30 3.72 -7.62 15.13
C GLY A 30 2.67 -8.73 15.04
N GLY A 31 2.33 -9.24 13.85
CA GLY A 31 1.59 -10.50 13.72
C GLY A 31 0.78 -10.66 12.45
N SER A 32 0.49 -11.92 12.09
CA SER A 32 -0.40 -12.29 10.99
C SER A 32 -1.83 -11.82 11.32
N GLY A 33 -2.30 -10.73 10.71
CA GLY A 33 -3.75 -10.54 10.54
C GLY A 33 -4.36 -9.16 10.80
N SER A 34 -3.67 -8.16 11.35
CA SER A 34 -4.17 -6.77 11.36
C SER A 34 -3.19 -5.82 12.02
N ILE A 35 -3.09 -4.61 11.49
CA ILE A 35 -2.42 -3.51 12.18
C ILE A 35 -3.33 -3.05 13.32
N LYS A 36 -2.81 -3.00 14.56
CA LYS A 36 -3.52 -2.46 15.73
C LYS A 36 -2.90 -1.14 16.13
N ILE A 37 -3.72 -0.09 16.17
CA ILE A 37 -3.31 1.26 16.58
C ILE A 37 -4.22 1.67 17.74
N GLY A 38 -3.62 1.97 18.90
CA GLY A 38 -4.37 2.45 20.07
C GLY A 38 -4.90 3.88 19.88
N ALA A 39 -5.84 4.29 20.71
CA ALA A 39 -6.34 5.67 20.70
C ALA A 39 -5.20 6.68 20.91
N GLY A 40 -5.13 7.70 20.06
CA GLY A 40 -4.07 8.72 20.10
C GLY A 40 -2.67 8.22 19.73
N GLN A 41 -2.54 6.96 19.29
CA GLN A 41 -1.27 6.42 18.83
C GLN A 41 -1.13 6.57 17.31
N THR A 42 0.10 6.66 16.86
CA THR A 42 0.47 6.67 15.45
C THR A 42 1.48 5.55 15.22
N ILE A 43 1.45 4.95 14.03
CA ILE A 43 2.49 4.03 13.60
C ILE A 43 3.15 4.57 12.33
N THR A 44 4.44 4.32 12.19
CA THR A 44 5.16 4.50 10.94
C THR A 44 5.11 3.20 10.15
N THR A 45 4.50 3.21 8.97
CA THR A 45 4.44 2.05 8.08
C THR A 45 4.93 2.41 6.68
N TRP A 46 5.25 1.39 5.89
CA TRP A 46 5.65 1.52 4.50
C TRP A 46 5.31 0.24 3.74
N ALA A 47 5.21 0.33 2.42
CA ALA A 47 5.14 -0.84 1.54
C ALA A 47 5.72 -0.52 0.18
N LYS A 48 6.34 -1.52 -0.44
CA LYS A 48 6.90 -1.42 -1.79
C LYS A 48 5.96 -2.05 -2.81
N TYR A 49 5.80 -1.39 -3.94
CA TYR A 49 4.93 -1.80 -5.03
C TYR A 49 5.71 -1.77 -6.35
N PRO A 50 5.28 -2.52 -7.39
CA PRO A 50 5.81 -2.33 -8.73
C PRO A 50 5.55 -0.90 -9.21
N ALA A 51 6.53 -0.31 -9.88
CA ALA A 51 6.36 1.02 -10.47
C ALA A 51 5.23 0.97 -11.54
N PRO A 52 4.26 1.89 -11.48
CA PRO A 52 3.31 2.05 -12.57
C PRO A 52 3.98 2.71 -13.80
N PRO A 53 3.35 2.67 -14.98
CA PRO A 53 3.85 3.37 -16.16
C PRO A 53 4.09 4.86 -15.91
N GLU A 54 4.98 5.46 -16.70
CA GLU A 54 5.35 6.86 -16.53
C GLU A 54 4.19 7.86 -16.76
N SER A 55 3.11 7.44 -17.43
CA SER A 55 1.91 8.24 -17.61
C SER A 55 1.03 8.35 -16.35
N VAL A 56 1.26 7.50 -15.34
CA VAL A 56 0.44 7.48 -14.12
C VAL A 56 0.96 8.53 -13.14
N GLN A 57 0.13 9.52 -12.85
CA GLN A 57 0.45 10.64 -11.96
C GLN A 57 -0.19 10.51 -10.57
N LYS A 58 -1.31 9.79 -10.47
CA LYS A 58 -2.07 9.62 -9.24
C LYS A 58 -2.57 8.19 -9.09
N VAL A 59 -2.73 7.75 -7.85
CA VAL A 59 -3.27 6.43 -7.52
C VAL A 59 -4.21 6.52 -6.32
N THR A 60 -5.08 5.52 -6.18
CA THR A 60 -5.85 5.30 -4.95
C THR A 60 -5.22 4.17 -4.16
N LEU A 61 -4.83 4.43 -2.90
CA LEU A 61 -4.26 3.43 -2.00
C LEU A 61 -5.35 2.84 -1.10
N TYR A 62 -5.38 1.51 -1.05
CA TYR A 62 -6.25 0.74 -0.18
C TYR A 62 -5.43 0.06 0.90
N ILE A 63 -5.83 0.31 2.16
CA ILE A 63 -5.30 -0.38 3.33
C ILE A 63 -6.49 -1.00 4.06
N PRO A 64 -6.45 -2.30 4.42
CA PRO A 64 -7.54 -2.92 5.17
C PRO A 64 -7.87 -2.17 6.46
N GLY A 65 -9.16 -1.96 6.73
CA GLY A 65 -9.64 -1.33 7.97
C GLY A 65 -9.71 0.20 7.94
N VAL A 66 -9.37 0.86 6.83
CA VAL A 66 -9.54 2.31 6.64
C VAL A 66 -10.19 2.63 5.30
N ALA A 67 -10.72 3.86 5.17
CA ALA A 67 -11.20 4.35 3.88
C ALA A 67 -10.03 4.47 2.87
N PRO A 68 -10.30 4.35 1.56
CA PRO A 68 -9.29 4.55 0.54
C PRO A 68 -8.68 5.95 0.61
N PHE A 69 -7.40 6.05 0.34
CA PHE A 69 -6.71 7.31 0.15
C PHE A 69 -6.67 7.60 -1.34
N GLU A 70 -7.50 8.53 -1.79
CA GLU A 70 -7.68 8.85 -3.21
C GLU A 70 -6.72 9.95 -3.67
N ASP A 71 -6.52 10.04 -5.00
CA ASP A 71 -5.75 11.10 -5.66
C ASP A 71 -4.32 11.30 -5.14
N ILE A 72 -3.68 10.26 -4.61
CA ILE A 72 -2.31 10.33 -4.09
C ILE A 72 -1.35 10.63 -5.26
N PRO A 73 -0.65 11.78 -5.27
CA PRO A 73 0.31 12.10 -6.31
C PRO A 73 1.56 11.23 -6.19
N ILE A 74 2.09 10.79 -7.33
CA ILE A 74 3.38 10.10 -7.40
C ILE A 74 4.47 11.14 -7.68
N SER A 75 5.45 11.24 -6.78
CA SER A 75 6.71 11.95 -7.03
C SER A 75 7.75 11.01 -7.65
N ARG A 76 8.53 11.50 -8.60
CA ARG A 76 9.66 10.79 -9.23
C ARG A 76 10.96 11.52 -8.99
#